data_AF-A0A7R9YSA3-F1
#
_entry.id   AF-A0A7R9YSA3-F1
#
_cell.length_a   1.000
_cell.length_b   1.000
_cell.length_c   1.000
_cell.angle_alpha   90.00
_cell.angle_beta   90.00
_cell.angle_gamma   90.00
#
_symmetry.space_group_name_H-M   'P 1'
#
loop_
_entity.id
_entity.type
_entity.pdbx_description
1 polymer ?
#
loop_
_entity_poly.entity_id
_entity_poly.type
_entity_poly.pdbx_seq_one_letter_code
_entity_poly.pdbx_strand_id
1 'polypeptide(L)'
;MEAHFHQALFALFGADPSAQAAANGWLAGFASTSDAWSAALGLLNGQTPPPVAFFCANMLLSKARAEWGGLGGDQRQQLHDAVSSKLQEAHAWSGARLVAGRLAQTLAAMAALSGAEAASHLLMSAVNAAAGGGGVDTEASLGLLTALAEEVDRLEYAKRKALANALLQQLPPLLSVLQGLLLEAQLAGATATPVLKCLSAWLRLEPSGGGGLCVSPGELRAAAPQLLPAMLRALGTGDSGAGGGVDASEGLSLGGELAADLL
;
A
#
# COMPACT_ATOMS: atom_id res chain seq x y z
N MET A 1 -2.49 -29.81 3.18
CA MET A 1 -2.03 -28.66 3.99
C MET A 1 -3.03 -27.51 3.99
N GLU A 2 -3.61 -27.15 2.85
CA GLU A 2 -4.61 -26.07 2.73
C GLU A 2 -5.82 -26.18 3.68
N ALA A 3 -6.37 -27.38 3.89
CA ALA A 3 -7.46 -27.60 4.86
C ALA A 3 -7.06 -27.26 6.31
N HIS A 4 -5.79 -27.48 6.68
CA HIS A 4 -5.29 -27.17 8.01
C HIS A 4 -5.05 -25.67 8.17
N PHE A 5 -4.67 -24.98 7.09
CA PHE A 5 -4.56 -23.53 7.05
C PHE A 5 -5.90 -22.84 7.29
N HIS A 6 -6.96 -23.29 6.62
CA HIS A 6 -8.33 -22.81 6.88
C HIS A 6 -8.73 -23.03 8.35
N GLN A 7 -8.51 -24.24 8.87
CA GLN A 7 -8.86 -24.56 10.25
C GLN A 7 -8.10 -23.70 11.26
N ALA A 8 -6.81 -23.47 11.06
CA ALA A 8 -6.00 -22.61 11.92
C ALA A 8 -6.48 -21.16 11.87
N LEU A 9 -6.87 -20.64 10.70
CA LEU A 9 -7.44 -19.30 10.57
C LEU A 9 -8.79 -19.17 11.30
N PHE A 10 -9.67 -20.15 11.17
CA PHE A 10 -10.94 -20.15 11.92
C PHE A 10 -10.72 -20.23 13.43
N ALA A 11 -9.74 -21.01 13.89
CA ALA A 11 -9.37 -21.07 15.30
C ALA A 11 -8.78 -19.75 15.81
N LEU A 12 -7.98 -19.05 14.98
CA LEU A 12 -7.38 -17.76 15.31
C LEU A 12 -8.43 -16.65 15.52
N PHE A 13 -9.49 -16.65 14.71
CA PHE A 13 -10.58 -15.68 14.85
C PHE A 13 -11.76 -16.22 15.70
N GLY A 14 -11.59 -17.38 16.33
CA GLY A 14 -12.56 -17.98 17.26
C GLY A 14 -12.52 -17.35 18.65
N ALA A 15 -13.29 -17.90 19.60
CA ALA A 15 -13.41 -17.35 20.96
C ALA A 15 -12.50 -18.01 22.01
N ASP A 16 -11.86 -19.14 21.70
CA ASP A 16 -11.03 -19.90 22.66
C ASP A 16 -9.56 -19.41 22.65
N PRO A 17 -9.05 -18.80 23.73
CA PRO A 17 -7.68 -18.28 23.80
C PRO A 17 -6.60 -19.36 23.62
N SER A 18 -6.86 -20.58 24.05
CA SER A 18 -5.89 -21.68 23.93
C SER A 18 -5.76 -22.16 22.49
N ALA A 19 -6.88 -22.26 21.78
CA ALA A 19 -6.93 -22.57 20.36
C ALA A 19 -6.32 -21.44 19.51
N GLN A 20 -6.55 -20.16 19.88
CA GLN A 20 -5.92 -19.01 19.22
C GLN A 20 -4.38 -19.05 19.34
N ALA A 21 -3.85 -19.32 20.52
CA ALA A 21 -2.40 -19.40 20.73
C ALA A 21 -1.76 -20.54 19.93
N ALA A 22 -2.40 -21.72 19.91
CA ALA A 22 -1.96 -22.85 19.10
C ALA A 22 -2.01 -22.55 17.59
N ALA A 23 -3.09 -21.91 17.14
CA ALA A 23 -3.26 -21.48 15.75
C ALA A 23 -2.20 -20.47 15.33
N ASN A 24 -1.91 -19.47 16.17
CA ASN A 24 -0.85 -18.49 15.93
C ASN A 24 0.52 -19.16 15.77
N GLY A 25 0.88 -20.07 16.68
CA GLY A 25 2.15 -20.80 16.60
C GLY A 25 2.27 -21.62 15.30
N TRP A 26 1.19 -22.30 14.91
CA TRP A 26 1.16 -23.07 13.67
C TRP A 26 1.22 -22.16 12.43
N LEU A 27 0.46 -21.07 12.39
CA LEU A 27 0.42 -20.11 11.27
C LEU A 27 1.77 -19.41 11.07
N ALA A 28 2.47 -19.06 12.16
CA ALA A 28 3.81 -18.51 12.09
C ALA A 28 4.80 -19.48 11.44
N GLY A 29 4.72 -20.77 11.79
CA GLY A 29 5.50 -21.82 11.13
C GLY A 29 5.12 -22.00 9.66
N PHE A 30 3.82 -22.10 9.36
CA PHE A 30 3.30 -22.29 8.02
C PHE A 30 3.66 -21.13 7.08
N ALA A 31 3.67 -19.88 7.58
CA ALA A 31 4.02 -18.69 6.80
C ALA A 31 5.41 -18.76 6.17
N SER A 32 6.34 -19.54 6.73
CA SER A 32 7.69 -19.74 6.19
C SER A 32 7.77 -20.77 5.05
N THR A 33 6.69 -21.50 4.78
CA THR A 33 6.67 -22.55 3.76
C THR A 33 6.39 -21.98 2.36
N SER A 34 6.76 -22.74 1.31
CA SER A 34 6.41 -22.40 -0.08
C SER A 34 4.90 -22.35 -0.32
N ASP A 35 4.15 -23.22 0.35
CA ASP A 35 2.72 -23.42 0.14
C ASP A 35 1.89 -22.24 0.64
N ALA A 36 2.45 -21.42 1.54
CA ALA A 36 1.80 -20.25 2.09
C ALA A 36 1.43 -19.21 1.02
N TRP A 37 2.22 -19.12 -0.06
CA TRP A 37 1.90 -18.25 -1.21
C TRP A 37 0.55 -18.62 -1.83
N SER A 38 0.41 -19.88 -2.24
CA SER A 38 -0.82 -20.39 -2.87
C SER A 38 -2.00 -20.41 -1.90
N ALA A 39 -1.77 -20.77 -0.64
CA ALA A 39 -2.84 -20.84 0.35
C ALA A 39 -3.43 -19.46 0.68
N ALA A 40 -2.58 -18.44 0.86
CA ALA A 40 -3.04 -17.07 1.09
C ALA A 40 -3.76 -16.50 -0.16
N LEU A 41 -3.25 -16.77 -1.36
CA LEU A 41 -3.90 -16.34 -2.61
C LEU A 41 -5.26 -17.00 -2.83
N GLY A 42 -5.41 -18.30 -2.51
CA GLY A 42 -6.67 -19.03 -2.62
C GLY A 42 -7.79 -18.46 -1.74
N LEU A 43 -7.40 -17.90 -0.58
CA LEU A 43 -8.33 -17.26 0.35
C LEU A 43 -8.65 -15.79 0.04
N LEU A 44 -7.95 -15.15 -0.90
CA LEU A 44 -8.26 -13.78 -1.28
C LEU A 44 -9.41 -13.77 -2.29
N ASN A 45 -10.64 -13.77 -1.80
CA ASN A 45 -11.85 -13.66 -2.62
C ASN A 45 -12.96 -12.90 -1.88
N GLY A 46 -13.99 -12.46 -2.61
CA GLY A 46 -15.08 -11.66 -2.06
C GLY A 46 -16.01 -12.38 -1.08
N GLN A 47 -15.87 -13.69 -0.89
CA GLN A 47 -16.61 -14.48 0.10
C GLN A 47 -15.82 -14.64 1.41
N THR A 48 -14.52 -14.33 1.39
CA THR A 48 -13.66 -14.47 2.57
C THR A 48 -13.95 -13.35 3.57
N PRO A 49 -14.11 -13.66 4.87
CA PRO A 49 -14.30 -12.64 5.89
C PRO A 49 -13.18 -11.59 5.87
N PRO A 50 -13.47 -10.28 6.00
CA PRO A 50 -12.45 -9.23 5.90
C PRO A 50 -11.22 -9.40 6.81
N PRO A 51 -11.35 -9.85 8.08
CA PRO A 51 -10.18 -10.11 8.93
C PRO A 51 -9.26 -11.21 8.38
N VAL A 52 -9.84 -12.27 7.81
CA VAL A 52 -9.10 -13.39 7.21
C VAL A 52 -8.42 -12.95 5.92
N ALA A 53 -9.13 -12.21 5.07
CA ALA A 53 -8.56 -11.67 3.83
C ALA A 53 -7.41 -10.70 4.12
N PHE A 54 -7.55 -9.85 5.14
CA PHE A 54 -6.48 -8.94 5.56
C PHE A 54 -5.25 -9.68 6.08
N PHE A 55 -5.44 -10.73 6.89
CA PHE A 55 -4.36 -11.59 7.35
C PHE A 55 -3.60 -12.23 6.17
N CYS A 56 -4.33 -12.76 5.17
CA CYS A 56 -3.72 -13.35 3.99
C CYS A 56 -2.91 -12.31 3.18
N ALA A 57 -3.46 -11.11 3.00
CA ALA A 57 -2.75 -10.03 2.32
C ALA A 57 -1.50 -9.58 3.09
N ASN A 58 -1.56 -9.51 4.43
CA ASN A 58 -0.40 -9.20 5.25
C ASN A 58 0.68 -10.28 5.15
N MET A 59 0.28 -11.56 5.19
CA MET A 59 1.21 -12.68 5.01
C MET A 59 1.93 -12.60 3.66
N LEU A 60 1.23 -12.30 2.57
CA LEU A 60 1.84 -12.14 1.25
C LEU A 60 2.88 -11.01 1.23
N LEU A 61 2.60 -9.90 1.91
CA LEU A 61 3.53 -8.78 2.03
C LEU A 61 4.80 -9.19 2.78
N SER A 62 4.66 -9.82 3.95
CA SER A 62 5.81 -10.28 4.74
C SER A 62 6.63 -11.32 3.99
N LYS A 63 5.97 -12.26 3.28
CA LYS A 63 6.66 -13.23 2.42
C LYS A 63 7.38 -12.57 1.24
N ALA A 64 6.79 -11.56 0.61
CA ALA A 64 7.46 -10.82 -0.47
C ALA A 64 8.74 -10.18 0.04
N ARG A 65 8.71 -9.51 1.19
CA ARG A 65 9.92 -8.92 1.77
C ARG A 65 10.99 -9.95 2.14
N ALA A 66 10.58 -11.11 2.64
CA ALA A 66 11.51 -12.12 3.13
C ALA A 66 12.11 -13.00 2.01
N GLU A 67 11.31 -13.44 1.05
CA GLU A 67 11.67 -14.54 0.16
C GLU A 67 11.88 -14.12 -1.30
N TRP A 68 11.44 -12.93 -1.70
CA TRP A 68 11.42 -12.53 -3.12
C TRP A 68 12.77 -12.66 -3.82
N GLY A 69 13.85 -12.28 -3.13
CA GLY A 69 15.22 -12.38 -3.64
C GLY A 69 15.67 -13.81 -3.96
N GLY A 70 15.08 -14.83 -3.30
CA GLY A 70 15.39 -16.24 -3.52
C GLY A 70 14.53 -16.92 -4.60
N LEU A 71 13.46 -16.28 -5.07
CA LEU A 71 12.56 -16.85 -6.08
C LEU A 71 13.16 -16.77 -7.50
N GLY A 72 12.87 -17.78 -8.33
CA GLY A 72 13.20 -17.78 -9.76
C GLY A 72 12.34 -16.79 -10.56
N GLY A 73 12.81 -16.39 -11.75
CA GLY A 73 12.13 -15.39 -12.59
C GLY A 73 10.68 -15.73 -12.93
N ASP A 74 10.42 -16.98 -13.36
CA ASP A 74 9.07 -17.45 -13.70
C ASP A 74 8.13 -17.40 -12.49
N GLN A 75 8.62 -17.80 -11.32
CA GLN A 75 7.84 -17.79 -10.09
C GLN A 75 7.52 -16.36 -9.64
N ARG A 76 8.48 -15.43 -9.75
CA ARG A 76 8.24 -14.01 -9.48
C ARG A 76 7.16 -13.44 -10.39
N GLN A 77 7.22 -13.75 -11.69
CA GLN A 77 6.22 -13.28 -12.64
C GLN A 77 4.82 -13.84 -12.31
N GLN A 78 4.71 -15.14 -12.05
CA GLN A 78 3.44 -15.77 -11.67
C GLN A 78 2.83 -15.16 -10.41
N LEU A 79 3.65 -14.91 -9.38
CA LEU A 79 3.18 -14.28 -8.13
C LEU A 79 2.77 -12.82 -8.35
N HIS A 80 3.53 -12.07 -9.13
CA HIS A 80 3.21 -10.70 -9.48
C HIS A 80 1.83 -10.62 -10.18
N ASP A 81 1.60 -11.50 -11.16
CA ASP A 81 0.35 -11.52 -11.91
C ASP A 81 -0.83 -11.97 -11.03
N ALA A 82 -0.63 -12.97 -10.17
CA ALA A 82 -1.63 -13.42 -9.23
C ALA A 82 -2.03 -12.32 -8.22
N VAL A 83 -1.06 -11.62 -7.63
CA VAL A 83 -1.34 -10.51 -6.69
C VAL A 83 -2.00 -9.33 -7.41
N SER A 84 -1.58 -9.05 -8.64
CA SER A 84 -2.21 -8.00 -9.47
C SER A 84 -3.67 -8.31 -9.76
N SER A 85 -4.01 -9.56 -10.12
CA SER A 85 -5.40 -10.00 -10.30
C SER A 85 -6.20 -9.84 -9.01
N LYS A 86 -5.63 -10.25 -7.86
CA LYS A 86 -6.30 -10.11 -6.55
C LYS A 86 -6.53 -8.66 -6.15
N LEU A 87 -5.60 -7.76 -6.45
CA LEU A 87 -5.81 -6.33 -6.22
C LEU A 87 -6.97 -5.79 -7.07
N GLN A 88 -7.02 -6.17 -8.35
CA GLN A 88 -8.11 -5.76 -9.24
C GLN A 88 -9.47 -6.27 -8.76
N GLU A 89 -9.55 -7.54 -8.35
CA GLU A 89 -10.76 -8.13 -7.78
C GLU A 89 -11.17 -7.44 -6.46
N ALA A 90 -10.20 -7.13 -5.59
CA ALA A 90 -10.45 -6.57 -4.26
C ALA A 90 -11.15 -5.21 -4.28
N HIS A 91 -10.97 -4.41 -5.34
CA HIS A 91 -11.69 -3.14 -5.50
C HIS A 91 -13.21 -3.31 -5.61
N ALA A 92 -13.68 -4.49 -6.04
CA ALA A 92 -15.10 -4.80 -6.14
C ALA A 92 -15.68 -5.44 -4.86
N TRP A 93 -14.86 -5.79 -3.87
CA TRP A 93 -15.33 -6.47 -2.66
C TRP A 93 -15.80 -5.46 -1.61
N SER A 94 -16.96 -5.73 -1.00
CA SER A 94 -17.47 -4.93 0.11
C SER A 94 -16.51 -4.99 1.31
N GLY A 95 -16.10 -3.82 1.82
CA GLY A 95 -15.24 -3.73 3.00
C GLY A 95 -13.76 -4.10 2.80
N ALA A 96 -13.30 -4.30 1.56
CA ALA A 96 -11.94 -4.77 1.28
C ALA A 96 -10.90 -3.66 1.08
N ARG A 97 -11.19 -2.40 1.44
CA ARG A 97 -10.24 -1.28 1.25
C ARG A 97 -8.89 -1.53 1.93
N LEU A 98 -8.89 -2.10 3.14
CA LEU A 98 -7.66 -2.47 3.84
C LEU A 98 -6.91 -3.61 3.14
N VAL A 99 -7.64 -4.56 2.57
CA VAL A 99 -7.06 -5.69 1.82
C VAL A 99 -6.43 -5.18 0.52
N ALA A 100 -7.13 -4.35 -0.25
CA ALA A 100 -6.60 -3.70 -1.44
C ALA A 100 -5.35 -2.87 -1.13
N GLY A 101 -5.36 -2.10 -0.03
CA GLY A 101 -4.19 -1.36 0.43
C GLY A 101 -2.99 -2.25 0.75
N ARG A 102 -3.21 -3.42 1.39
CA ARG A 102 -2.14 -4.40 1.62
C ARG A 102 -1.63 -5.05 0.35
N LEU A 103 -2.50 -5.40 -0.60
CA LEU A 103 -2.08 -5.96 -1.89
C LEU A 103 -1.29 -4.95 -2.73
N ALA A 104 -1.67 -3.67 -2.70
CA ALA A 104 -0.89 -2.60 -3.32
C ALA A 104 0.51 -2.48 -2.70
N GLN A 105 0.62 -2.59 -1.37
CA GLN A 105 1.92 -2.65 -0.69
C GLN A 105 2.74 -3.88 -1.10
N THR A 106 2.11 -5.04 -1.27
CA THR A 106 2.78 -6.25 -1.75
C THR A 106 3.37 -6.05 -3.14
N LEU A 107 2.61 -5.48 -4.08
CA LEU A 107 3.10 -5.18 -5.44
C LEU A 107 4.24 -4.15 -5.42
N ALA A 108 4.11 -3.10 -4.60
CA ALA A 108 5.17 -2.12 -4.40
C ALA A 108 6.47 -2.77 -3.89
N ALA A 109 6.36 -3.68 -2.92
CA ALA A 109 7.51 -4.41 -2.37
C ALA A 109 8.15 -5.31 -3.43
N MET A 110 7.34 -6.07 -4.17
CA MET A 110 7.80 -6.92 -5.28
C MET A 110 8.54 -6.12 -6.35
N ALA A 111 8.01 -4.95 -6.74
CA ALA A 111 8.65 -4.09 -7.72
C ALA A 111 9.97 -3.50 -7.20
N ALA A 112 9.98 -2.97 -5.98
CA ALA A 112 11.19 -2.41 -5.37
C ALA A 112 12.30 -3.46 -5.20
N LEU A 113 11.95 -4.69 -4.79
CA LEU A 113 12.89 -5.80 -4.63
C LEU A 113 13.36 -6.39 -5.97
N SER A 114 12.61 -6.18 -7.05
CA SER A 114 12.99 -6.59 -8.41
C SER A 114 13.95 -5.61 -9.08
N GLY A 115 14.11 -4.40 -8.55
CA GLY A 115 15.07 -3.41 -8.99
C GLY A 115 14.47 -2.23 -9.76
N ALA A 116 15.35 -1.38 -10.30
CA ALA A 116 14.98 -0.08 -10.85
C ALA A 116 13.99 -0.15 -12.01
N GLU A 117 14.19 -1.08 -12.95
CA GLU A 117 13.33 -1.21 -14.12
C GLU A 117 11.88 -1.56 -13.74
N ALA A 118 11.69 -2.57 -12.90
CA ALA A 118 10.38 -2.98 -12.41
C ALA A 118 9.68 -1.87 -11.60
N ALA A 119 10.42 -1.20 -10.71
CA ALA A 119 9.90 -0.09 -9.93
C ALA A 119 9.51 1.12 -10.79
N SER A 120 10.34 1.47 -11.79
CA SER A 120 10.03 2.56 -12.74
C SER A 120 8.81 2.22 -13.60
N HIS A 121 8.68 0.96 -14.04
CA HIS A 121 7.51 0.51 -14.77
C HIS A 121 6.22 0.63 -13.93
N LEU A 122 6.26 0.16 -12.68
CA LEU A 122 5.13 0.27 -11.75
C LEU A 122 4.75 1.74 -11.50
N LEU A 123 5.75 2.60 -11.25
CA LEU A 123 5.57 4.04 -11.07
C LEU A 123 4.83 4.66 -12.26
N MET A 124 5.33 4.46 -13.47
CA MET A 124 4.74 5.08 -14.67
C MET A 124 3.35 4.54 -14.97
N SER A 125 3.13 3.24 -14.78
CA SER A 125 1.80 2.64 -14.92
C SER A 125 0.81 3.25 -13.93
N ALA A 126 1.19 3.42 -12.66
CA ALA A 126 0.34 3.99 -11.63
C ALA A 126 0.12 5.51 -11.80
N VAL A 127 1.12 6.26 -12.29
CA VAL A 127 0.96 7.67 -12.66
C VAL A 127 -0.05 7.82 -13.81
N ASN A 128 0.05 6.98 -14.85
CA ASN A 128 -0.89 7.00 -15.97
C ASN A 128 -2.32 6.63 -15.52
N ALA A 129 -2.44 5.63 -14.64
CA ALA A 129 -3.72 5.24 -14.07
C ALA A 129 -4.36 6.37 -13.23
N ALA A 130 -3.57 7.02 -12.36
CA ALA A 130 -4.03 8.14 -11.53
C ALA A 130 -4.47 9.35 -12.36
N ALA A 131 -3.88 9.56 -13.54
CA ALA A 131 -4.28 10.61 -14.49
C ALA A 131 -5.56 10.27 -15.28
N GLY A 132 -6.21 9.14 -15.01
CA GLY A 132 -7.42 8.68 -15.71
C GLY A 132 -7.16 7.86 -16.98
N GLY A 133 -5.89 7.57 -17.32
CA GLY A 133 -5.51 6.86 -18.54
C GLY A 133 -5.59 5.33 -18.47
N GLY A 134 -6.04 4.76 -17.34
CA GLY A 134 -5.92 3.31 -17.07
C GLY A 134 -7.19 2.59 -16.61
N GLY A 135 -8.32 3.28 -16.43
CA GLY A 135 -9.57 2.66 -15.94
C GLY A 135 -9.51 2.12 -14.49
N VAL A 136 -8.37 2.24 -13.83
CA VAL A 136 -8.15 1.89 -12.41
C VAL A 136 -8.53 3.10 -11.55
N ASP A 137 -9.08 2.82 -10.38
CA ASP A 137 -9.42 3.84 -9.40
C ASP A 137 -8.21 4.74 -9.04
N THR A 138 -8.43 6.06 -9.04
CA THR A 138 -7.40 7.06 -8.73
C THR A 138 -6.88 6.89 -7.31
N GLU A 139 -7.75 6.57 -6.35
CA GLU A 139 -7.32 6.37 -4.96
C GLU A 139 -6.42 5.15 -4.82
N ALA A 140 -6.80 4.02 -5.44
CA ALA A 140 -5.96 2.83 -5.52
C ALA A 140 -4.57 3.11 -6.13
N SER A 141 -4.54 3.88 -7.22
CA SER A 141 -3.30 4.29 -7.90
C SER A 141 -2.42 5.14 -6.99
N LEU A 142 -2.99 6.10 -6.25
CA LEU A 142 -2.28 6.89 -5.25
C LEU A 142 -1.77 6.04 -4.08
N GLY A 143 -2.54 5.04 -3.65
CA GLY A 143 -2.13 4.08 -2.63
C GLY A 143 -0.90 3.28 -3.05
N LEU A 144 -0.88 2.79 -4.29
CA LEU A 144 0.25 2.07 -4.88
C LEU A 144 1.50 2.96 -5.04
N LEU A 145 1.32 4.20 -5.50
CA LEU A 145 2.41 5.19 -5.60
C LEU A 145 3.01 5.52 -4.23
N THR A 146 2.16 5.69 -3.22
CA THR A 146 2.60 5.93 -1.84
C THR A 146 3.39 4.74 -1.30
N ALA A 147 2.85 3.53 -1.47
CA ALA A 147 3.48 2.31 -1.03
C ALA A 147 4.85 2.09 -1.69
N LEU A 148 4.99 2.38 -2.98
CA LEU A 148 6.28 2.26 -3.68
C LEU A 148 7.35 3.15 -3.05
N ALA A 149 7.05 4.43 -2.77
CA ALA A 149 8.00 5.32 -2.11
C ALA A 149 8.40 4.80 -0.70
N GLU A 150 7.42 4.33 0.07
CA GLU A 150 7.66 3.77 1.41
C GLU A 150 8.47 2.45 1.38
N GLU A 151 8.27 1.59 0.39
CA GLU A 151 9.07 0.37 0.25
C GLU A 151 10.50 0.69 -0.16
N VAL A 152 10.72 1.67 -1.03
CA VAL A 152 12.08 2.11 -1.40
C VAL A 152 12.81 2.65 -0.18
N ASP A 153 12.15 3.49 0.64
CA ASP A 153 12.77 4.06 1.84
C ASP A 153 13.11 3.02 2.91
N ARG A 154 12.39 1.88 2.93
CA ARG A 154 12.67 0.74 3.81
C ARG A 154 13.90 -0.08 3.40
N LEU A 155 14.42 0.09 2.18
CA LEU A 155 15.57 -0.69 1.72
C LEU A 155 16.88 -0.24 2.40
N GLU A 156 17.84 -1.16 2.44
CA GLU A 156 19.21 -0.86 2.86
C GLU A 156 19.82 0.27 2.01
N TYR A 157 20.69 1.09 2.64
CA TYR A 157 21.22 2.33 2.07
C TYR A 157 21.65 2.24 0.59
N ALA A 158 22.44 1.23 0.23
CA ALA A 158 22.97 1.09 -1.13
C ALA A 158 21.86 0.82 -2.16
N LYS A 159 20.93 -0.09 -1.85
CA LYS A 159 19.79 -0.43 -2.71
C LYS A 159 18.82 0.74 -2.81
N ARG A 160 18.48 1.34 -1.65
CA ARG A 160 17.63 2.53 -1.58
C ARG A 160 18.19 3.66 -2.43
N LYS A 161 19.48 4.00 -2.28
CA LYS A 161 20.12 5.09 -3.04
C LYS A 161 20.05 4.85 -4.54
N ALA A 162 20.39 3.65 -4.99
CA ALA A 162 20.32 3.30 -6.41
C ALA A 162 18.89 3.41 -6.96
N LEU A 163 17.92 2.86 -6.22
CA LEU A 163 16.53 2.84 -6.64
C LEU A 163 15.88 4.24 -6.60
N ALA A 164 16.09 5.00 -5.53
CA ALA A 164 15.62 6.38 -5.40
C ALA A 164 16.18 7.26 -6.52
N ASN A 165 17.47 7.15 -6.86
CA ASN A 165 18.05 7.90 -7.98
C ASN A 165 17.38 7.60 -9.32
N ALA A 166 17.00 6.35 -9.57
CA ALA A 166 16.28 5.96 -10.80
C ALA A 166 14.84 6.49 -10.81
N LEU A 167 14.12 6.36 -9.70
CA LEU A 167 12.72 6.77 -9.60
C LEU A 167 12.55 8.30 -9.60
N LEU A 168 13.47 9.05 -8.98
CA LEU A 168 13.41 10.51 -8.94
C LEU A 168 13.59 11.16 -10.31
N GLN A 169 14.16 10.46 -11.31
CA GLN A 169 14.13 10.93 -12.70
C GLN A 169 12.71 11.03 -13.26
N GLN A 170 11.77 10.26 -12.71
CA GLN A 170 10.35 10.23 -13.07
C GLN A 170 9.49 11.06 -12.10
N LEU A 171 10.11 11.86 -11.24
CA LEU A 171 9.38 12.73 -10.31
C LEU A 171 8.54 13.82 -11.01
N PRO A 172 9.00 14.49 -12.09
CA PRO A 172 8.21 15.57 -12.70
C PRO A 172 6.82 15.14 -13.22
N PRO A 173 6.68 14.01 -13.97
CA PRO A 173 5.36 13.48 -14.34
C PRO A 173 4.45 13.22 -13.14
N LEU A 174 4.99 12.62 -12.06
CA LEU A 174 4.24 12.36 -10.84
C LEU A 174 3.75 13.66 -10.20
N LEU A 175 4.63 14.65 -10.04
CA LEU A 175 4.27 15.96 -9.46
C LEU A 175 3.18 16.67 -10.27
N SER A 176 3.24 16.57 -11.61
CA SER A 176 2.22 17.14 -12.49
C SER A 176 0.84 16.50 -12.24
N VAL A 177 0.77 15.17 -12.13
CA VAL A 177 -0.49 14.46 -11.84
C VAL A 177 -1.00 14.82 -10.44
N LEU A 178 -0.15 14.80 -9.42
CA LEU A 178 -0.54 15.17 -8.05
C LEU A 178 -1.04 16.61 -7.98
N GLN A 179 -0.43 17.54 -8.73
CA GLN A 179 -0.93 18.91 -8.82
C GLN A 179 -2.33 18.97 -9.43
N GLY A 180 -2.56 18.26 -10.54
CA GLY A 180 -3.88 18.19 -11.19
C GLY A 180 -4.96 17.69 -10.23
N LEU A 181 -4.70 16.53 -9.59
CA LEU A 181 -5.62 15.93 -8.63
C LEU A 181 -5.90 16.82 -7.42
N LEU A 182 -4.90 17.56 -6.95
CA LEU A 182 -5.07 18.47 -5.82
C LEU A 182 -5.95 19.68 -6.17
N LEU A 183 -5.80 20.20 -7.40
CA LEU A 183 -6.65 21.28 -7.91
C LEU A 183 -8.08 20.79 -8.15
N GLU A 184 -8.26 19.60 -8.70
CA GLU A 184 -9.58 18.98 -8.89
C GLU A 184 -10.30 18.75 -7.56
N ALA A 185 -9.60 18.19 -6.56
CA ALA A 185 -10.16 17.99 -5.23
C ALA A 185 -10.62 19.31 -4.59
N GLN A 186 -9.88 20.40 -4.80
CA GLN A 186 -10.27 21.73 -4.32
C GLN A 186 -11.54 22.24 -4.99
N LEU A 187 -11.64 22.08 -6.31
CA LEU A 187 -12.83 22.49 -7.06
C LEU A 187 -14.06 21.67 -6.65
N ALA A 188 -13.86 20.38 -6.35
CA ALA A 188 -14.92 19.47 -5.94
C ALA A 188 -15.26 19.54 -4.43
N GLY A 189 -14.49 20.27 -3.62
CA GLY A 189 -14.61 20.23 -2.15
C GLY A 189 -14.32 18.85 -1.54
N ALA A 190 -13.56 18.01 -2.25
CA ALA A 190 -13.22 16.65 -1.84
C ALA A 190 -11.97 16.61 -0.97
N THR A 191 -11.75 15.49 -0.27
CA THR A 191 -10.55 15.30 0.54
C THR A 191 -9.29 15.17 -0.33
N ALA A 192 -8.29 15.99 -0.03
CA ALA A 192 -6.96 15.93 -0.65
C ALA A 192 -6.00 14.92 0.02
N THR A 193 -6.46 14.20 1.07
CA THR A 193 -5.60 13.39 1.94
C THR A 193 -4.77 12.35 1.18
N PRO A 194 -5.32 11.54 0.24
CA PRO A 194 -4.52 10.55 -0.48
C PRO A 194 -3.41 11.19 -1.33
N VAL A 195 -3.72 12.33 -1.98
CA VAL A 195 -2.77 13.09 -2.80
C VAL A 195 -1.63 13.65 -1.93
N LEU A 196 -1.96 14.23 -0.78
CA LEU A 196 -0.99 14.80 0.16
C LEU A 196 -0.10 13.74 0.81
N LYS A 197 -0.66 12.56 1.14
CA LYS A 197 0.12 11.42 1.65
C LYS A 197 1.12 10.92 0.61
N CYS A 198 0.65 10.72 -0.63
CA CYS A 198 1.51 10.34 -1.74
C CYS A 198 2.65 11.35 -1.92
N LEU A 199 2.31 12.64 -2.03
CA LEU A 199 3.32 13.69 -2.16
C LEU A 199 4.34 13.69 -1.02
N SER A 200 3.89 13.57 0.23
CA SER A 200 4.76 13.52 1.41
C SER A 200 5.74 12.33 1.34
N ALA A 201 5.28 11.15 0.93
CA ALA A 201 6.14 9.97 0.82
C ALA A 201 7.24 10.17 -0.24
N TRP A 202 6.89 10.72 -1.41
CA TRP A 202 7.84 10.97 -2.49
C TRP A 202 8.83 12.09 -2.18
N LEU A 203 8.39 13.15 -1.51
CA LEU A 203 9.27 14.25 -1.10
C LEU A 203 10.29 13.82 -0.04
N ARG A 204 9.95 12.85 0.81
CA ARG A 204 10.85 12.27 1.82
C ARG A 204 11.84 11.26 1.26
N LEU A 205 11.65 10.82 0.01
CA LEU A 205 12.50 9.82 -0.64
C LEU A 205 13.87 10.42 -1.03
N GLU A 206 14.69 10.76 -0.04
CA GLU A 206 15.99 11.39 -0.22
C GLU A 206 17.09 10.33 -0.38
N PRO A 207 17.82 10.28 -1.53
CA PRO A 207 18.78 9.21 -1.81
C PRO A 207 19.92 9.08 -0.79
N SER A 208 20.28 10.16 -0.11
CA SER A 208 21.42 10.21 0.83
C SER A 208 21.05 9.85 2.27
N GLY A 209 19.77 9.73 2.62
CA GLY A 209 19.30 9.40 3.96
C GLY A 209 19.40 10.51 5.01
N GLY A 210 19.60 11.76 4.60
CA GLY A 210 19.80 12.90 5.50
C GLY A 210 18.53 13.44 6.16
N GLY A 211 17.36 12.81 5.94
CA GLY A 211 16.07 13.29 6.46
C GLY A 211 15.57 14.58 5.82
N GLY A 212 16.17 15.00 4.71
CA GLY A 212 15.78 16.17 3.93
C GLY A 212 14.72 15.86 2.87
N LEU A 213 14.36 16.88 2.09
CA LEU A 213 13.52 16.72 0.90
C LEU A 213 14.38 16.29 -0.29
N CYS A 214 13.86 15.43 -1.14
CA CYS A 214 14.52 14.99 -2.37
C CYS A 214 14.60 16.09 -3.43
N VAL A 215 13.82 17.17 -3.28
CA VAL A 215 13.79 18.34 -4.17
C VAL A 215 13.72 19.63 -3.37
N SER A 216 14.41 20.66 -3.86
CA SER A 216 14.31 22.01 -3.32
C SER A 216 12.95 22.64 -3.67
N PRO A 217 12.48 23.64 -2.91
CA PRO A 217 11.25 24.38 -3.25
C PRO A 217 11.29 25.03 -4.64
N GLY A 218 12.48 25.42 -5.13
CA GLY A 218 12.67 25.98 -6.47
C GLY A 218 12.42 24.94 -7.57
N GLU A 219 12.97 23.74 -7.41
CA GLU A 219 12.76 22.62 -8.34
C GLU A 219 11.31 22.15 -8.31
N LEU A 220 10.71 22.07 -7.12
CA LEU A 220 9.29 21.74 -6.96
C LEU A 220 8.39 22.73 -7.71
N ARG A 221 8.68 24.03 -7.60
CA ARG A 221 7.96 25.09 -8.33
C ARG A 221 8.20 25.03 -9.83
N ALA A 222 9.41 24.65 -10.28
CA ALA A 222 9.71 24.51 -11.70
C ALA A 222 8.96 23.33 -12.33
N ALA A 223 8.85 22.20 -11.62
CA ALA A 223 8.16 21.01 -12.09
C ALA A 223 6.63 21.13 -11.97
N ALA A 224 6.12 21.73 -10.89
CA ALA A 224 4.70 21.84 -10.59
C ALA A 224 4.39 23.20 -9.91
N PRO A 225 4.20 24.28 -10.69
CA PRO A 225 4.15 25.64 -10.16
C PRO A 225 2.94 25.94 -9.27
N GLN A 226 1.83 25.21 -9.44
CA GLN A 226 0.61 25.36 -8.64
C GLN A 226 0.56 24.40 -7.45
N LEU A 227 1.52 23.47 -7.33
CA LEU A 227 1.48 22.44 -6.30
C LEU A 227 1.58 23.02 -4.89
N LEU A 228 2.57 23.87 -4.61
CA LEU A 228 2.73 24.50 -3.30
C LEU A 228 1.51 25.38 -2.90
N PRO A 229 1.02 26.30 -3.76
CA PRO A 229 -0.22 27.03 -3.48
C PRO A 229 -1.42 26.11 -3.23
N ALA A 230 -1.56 25.05 -4.03
CA ALA A 230 -2.65 24.09 -3.87
C ALA A 230 -2.53 23.33 -2.54
N MET A 231 -1.33 22.89 -2.13
CA MET A 231 -1.12 22.24 -0.83
C MET A 231 -1.52 23.15 0.33
N LEU A 232 -1.10 24.42 0.30
CA LEU A 232 -1.43 25.38 1.36
C LEU A 232 -2.94 25.60 1.47
N ARG A 233 -3.66 25.66 0.35
CA ARG A 233 -5.13 25.74 0.36
C ARG A 233 -5.77 24.49 0.95
N ALA A 234 -5.32 23.31 0.52
CA ALA A 234 -5.84 22.03 1.00
C ALA A 234 -5.61 21.81 2.50
N LEU A 235 -4.53 22.37 3.06
CA LEU A 235 -4.26 22.35 4.50
C LEU A 235 -5.05 23.44 5.26
N GLY A 236 -5.27 24.60 4.63
CA GLY A 236 -5.99 25.74 5.23
C GLY A 236 -7.51 25.60 5.26
N THR A 237 -8.10 24.60 4.60
CA THR A 237 -9.55 24.33 4.64
C THR A 237 -10.01 23.60 5.91
N GLY A 238 -9.10 23.26 6.82
CA GLY A 238 -9.46 22.83 8.17
C GLY A 238 -9.81 24.05 9.02
N ASP A 239 -11.12 24.30 9.20
CA ASP A 239 -11.76 24.93 10.39
C ASP A 239 -12.88 25.96 10.09
N SER A 240 -13.75 25.70 9.10
CA SER A 240 -14.98 26.48 8.94
C SER A 240 -16.14 25.62 8.43
N GLY A 241 -16.79 24.90 9.35
CA GLY A 241 -18.14 24.38 9.14
C GLY A 241 -18.36 22.90 9.45
N ALA A 242 -18.46 22.55 10.73
CA ALA A 242 -19.24 21.39 11.20
C ALA A 242 -19.56 21.51 12.70
N GLY A 243 -20.20 22.62 13.08
CA GLY A 243 -20.98 22.69 14.32
C GLY A 243 -22.41 22.24 14.01
N GLY A 244 -22.76 21.02 14.38
CA GLY A 244 -24.11 20.46 14.20
C GLY A 244 -24.15 19.03 14.72
N GLY A 245 -24.63 18.88 15.96
CA GLY A 245 -24.49 17.66 16.75
C GLY A 245 -25.25 16.44 16.24
N VAL A 246 -24.77 15.28 16.69
CA VAL A 246 -25.58 14.08 16.86
C VAL A 246 -25.15 13.42 18.18
N ASP A 247 -26.16 13.20 19.02
CA ASP A 247 -26.10 12.47 20.29
C ASP A 247 -25.73 10.98 20.10
N ALA A 248 -25.04 10.50 21.13
CA ALA A 248 -25.13 9.19 21.79
C ALA A 248 -25.06 7.84 21.02
N SER A 249 -24.13 7.04 21.54
CA SER A 249 -24.13 5.57 21.67
C SER A 249 -24.01 4.70 20.42
N GLU A 250 -22.84 4.10 20.24
CA GLU A 250 -22.69 2.64 20.37
C GLU A 250 -21.21 2.29 20.60
N GLY A 251 -20.96 1.58 21.70
CA GLY A 251 -19.63 1.13 22.08
C GLY A 251 -19.24 -0.11 21.28
N LEU A 252 -18.07 -0.06 20.66
CA LEU A 252 -17.30 -1.24 20.27
C LEU A 252 -15.93 -1.12 20.95
N SER A 253 -15.81 -1.85 22.05
CA SER A 253 -14.56 -2.13 22.74
C SER A 253 -13.61 -2.84 21.77
N LEU A 254 -12.66 -2.08 21.20
CA LEU A 254 -11.51 -2.63 20.49
C LEU A 254 -10.46 -3.08 21.51
N GLY A 255 -10.75 -4.20 22.19
CA GLY A 255 -9.73 -5.04 22.78
C GLY A 255 -9.09 -5.87 21.67
N GLY A 256 -7.94 -5.41 21.15
CA GLY A 256 -7.26 -6.08 20.03
C GLY A 256 -5.89 -5.49 19.72
N GLU A 257 -5.15 -5.07 20.75
CA GLU A 257 -3.81 -4.47 20.65
C GLU A 257 -2.69 -5.53 20.53
N LEU A 258 -2.93 -6.66 19.85
CA LEU A 258 -1.99 -7.80 19.81
C LEU A 258 -1.71 -8.40 18.42
N ALA A 259 -2.07 -7.73 17.33
CA ALA A 259 -1.78 -8.23 15.97
C ALA A 259 -0.83 -7.32 15.15
N ALA A 260 -0.24 -6.29 15.77
CA ALA A 260 0.63 -5.35 15.07
C ALA A 260 2.13 -5.74 15.08
N ASP A 261 2.55 -6.69 15.91
CA ASP A 261 3.98 -7.04 16.10
C ASP A 261 4.37 -8.45 15.65
N LEU A 262 3.53 -9.15 14.88
CA LEU A 262 3.89 -10.45 14.30
C LEU A 262 3.60 -10.46 12.79
N LEU A 263 4.70 -10.30 12.04
CA LEU A 263 4.90 -10.38 10.57
C LEU A 263 4.83 -9.07 9.77
#